data_AF-A0A8B3GPU3-F1
#
_entry.id   AF-A0A8B3GPU3-F1
#
_cell.length_a   1.000
_cell.length_b   1.000
_cell.length_c   1.000
_cell.angle_alpha   90.00
_cell.angle_beta   90.00
_cell.angle_gamma   90.00
#
_symmetry.space_group_name_H-M   'P 1'
#
loop_
_entity.id
_entity.type
_entity.pdbx_description
1 polymer ?
#
loop_
_entity_poly.entity_id
_entity_poly.type
_entity_poly.pdbx_seq_one_letter_code
_entity_poly.pdbx_strand_id
1 'polypeptide(L)'
;MDKLDKLKNRLLSQIDKTNPIETEKVDRYVSMVDMFYKLQKEAIKQPIIEIENGSQHFTKSNPALADMNKINASLISLGKDMGLSAPPGIDGKGTGYDPDDLL
;
A
#
# COMPACT_ATOMS: atom_id res chain seq x y z
N MET A 1 4.25 22.38 -5.55
CA MET A 1 4.81 21.10 -5.07
C MET A 1 3.76 20.03 -5.25
N ASP A 2 4.06 18.99 -6.02
CA ASP A 2 3.15 17.90 -6.31
C ASP A 2 2.81 17.10 -5.02
N LYS A 3 1.70 16.35 -5.01
CA LYS A 3 1.28 15.55 -3.84
C LYS A 3 2.34 14.52 -3.46
N LEU A 4 2.99 13.90 -4.46
CA LEU A 4 4.08 12.95 -4.23
C LEU A 4 5.32 13.63 -3.66
N ASP A 5 5.66 14.83 -4.13
CA ASP A 5 6.79 15.61 -3.57
C ASP A 5 6.58 15.93 -2.09
N LYS A 6 5.35 16.33 -1.72
CA LYS A 6 5.01 16.62 -0.31
C LYS A 6 5.15 15.37 0.55
N LEU A 7 4.68 14.22 0.06
CA LEU A 7 4.83 12.93 0.75
C LEU A 7 6.31 12.57 0.92
N LYS A 8 7.08 12.63 -0.17
CA LYS A 8 8.52 12.33 -0.18
C LYS A 8 9.26 13.21 0.83
N ASN A 9 9.04 14.52 0.80
CA ASN A 9 9.70 15.45 1.71
C ASN A 9 9.32 15.19 3.17
N ARG A 10 8.06 14.84 3.45
CA ARG A 10 7.63 14.49 4.80
C ARG A 10 8.28 13.19 5.29
N LEU A 11 8.42 12.19 4.43
CA LEU A 11 9.09 10.93 4.79
C LEU A 11 10.60 11.14 5.02
N LEU A 12 11.27 11.86 4.11
CA LEU A 12 12.68 12.21 4.25
C LEU A 12 12.98 13.05 5.51
N SER A 13 11.99 13.78 6.05
CA SER A 13 12.16 14.56 7.29
C SER A 13 12.14 13.71 8.58
N GLN A 14 11.79 12.43 8.48
CA GLN A 14 11.63 11.52 9.63
C GLN A 14 12.74 10.46 9.72
N ILE A 15 13.70 10.48 8.80
CA ILE A 15 14.75 9.47 8.66
C ILE A 15 16.14 10.10 8.65
N ASP A 16 17.17 9.28 8.85
CA ASP A 16 18.56 9.67 8.61
C ASP A 16 18.87 9.68 7.11
N LYS A 17 19.00 10.88 6.55
CA LYS A 17 19.29 11.07 5.11
C LYS A 17 20.69 10.63 4.71
N THR A 18 21.59 10.40 5.66
CA THR A 18 22.93 9.87 5.38
C THR A 18 22.94 8.35 5.27
N ASN A 19 21.87 7.68 5.75
CA ASN A 19 21.67 6.25 5.59
C ASN A 19 21.07 5.95 4.19
N PRO A 20 21.85 5.37 3.25
CA PRO A 20 21.36 5.11 1.91
C PRO A 20 20.16 4.14 1.90
N ILE A 21 20.08 3.22 2.86
CA ILE A 21 18.98 2.26 2.97
C ILE A 21 17.68 2.99 3.29
N GLU A 22 17.69 3.93 4.23
CA GLU A 22 16.48 4.69 4.60
C GLU A 22 16.02 5.59 3.45
N THR A 23 16.96 6.24 2.76
CA THR A 23 16.61 7.06 1.59
C THR A 23 15.99 6.24 0.45
N GLU A 24 16.51 5.03 0.19
CA GLU A 24 15.98 4.13 -0.83
C GLU A 24 14.58 3.65 -0.47
N LYS A 25 14.33 3.29 0.80
CA LYS A 25 12.99 2.90 1.27
C LYS A 25 11.96 4.00 1.03
N VAL A 26 12.32 5.27 1.27
CA VAL A 26 11.44 6.41 0.99
C VAL A 26 11.16 6.54 -0.51
N ASP A 27 12.19 6.48 -1.34
CA ASP A 27 12.04 6.58 -2.80
C ASP A 27 11.17 5.45 -3.36
N ARG A 28 11.40 4.22 -2.89
CA ARG A 28 10.61 3.05 -3.24
C ARG A 28 9.15 3.20 -2.81
N TYR A 29 8.91 3.64 -1.58
CA TYR A 29 7.54 3.87 -1.07
C TYR A 29 6.80 4.88 -1.95
N VAL A 30 7.42 6.02 -2.28
CA VAL A 30 6.81 7.06 -3.12
C VAL A 30 6.55 6.54 -4.54
N SER A 31 7.48 5.79 -5.12
CA SER A 31 7.32 5.16 -6.44
C SER A 31 6.11 4.21 -6.47
N MET A 32 5.93 3.40 -5.43
CA MET A 32 4.79 2.49 -5.32
C MET A 32 3.46 3.24 -5.17
N VAL A 33 3.42 4.35 -4.43
CA VAL A 33 2.23 5.22 -4.33
C VAL A 33 1.87 5.82 -5.68
N ASP A 34 2.86 6.30 -6.44
CA ASP A 34 2.66 6.82 -7.80
C ASP A 34 2.10 5.74 -8.75
N MET A 35 2.70 4.55 -8.73
CA MET A 35 2.23 3.41 -9.53
C MET A 35 0.79 3.01 -9.17
N PHE A 36 0.46 2.99 -7.88
CA PHE A 36 -0.90 2.73 -7.42
C PHE A 36 -1.90 3.75 -7.99
N TYR A 37 -1.59 5.05 -7.93
CA TYR A 37 -2.48 6.08 -8.46
C TYR A 37 -2.64 6.02 -9.98
N LYS A 38 -1.57 5.69 -10.71
CA LYS A 38 -1.63 5.48 -12.16
C LYS A 38 -2.53 4.30 -12.52
N LEU A 39 -2.36 3.16 -11.84
CA LEU A 39 -3.21 1.98 -12.05
C LEU A 39 -4.67 2.25 -11.66
N GLN A 40 -4.90 2.91 -10.53
CA GLN A 40 -6.24 3.28 -10.08
C GLN A 40 -6.96 4.14 -11.11
N LYS A 41 -6.27 5.16 -11.66
CA LYS A 41 -6.84 6.05 -12.67
C LYS A 41 -7.31 5.29 -13.91
N GLU A 42 -6.57 4.29 -14.37
CA GLU A 42 -6.96 3.49 -15.54
C GLU A 42 -8.02 2.44 -15.18
N ALA A 43 -7.87 1.76 -14.04
CA ALA A 43 -8.79 0.71 -13.60
C ALA A 43 -10.21 1.23 -13.35
N ILE A 44 -10.36 2.45 -12.82
CA ILE A 44 -11.69 3.05 -12.56
C ILE A 44 -12.43 3.37 -13.86
N LYS A 45 -11.73 3.65 -14.96
CA LYS A 45 -12.38 3.91 -16.26
C LYS A 45 -13.04 2.65 -16.83
N GLN A 46 -12.45 1.48 -16.55
CA GLN A 46 -12.91 0.18 -17.04
C GLN A 46 -12.76 -0.86 -15.92
N PRO A 47 -13.63 -0.86 -14.91
CA PRO A 47 -13.52 -1.77 -13.76
C PRO A 47 -13.82 -3.23 -14.14
N ILE A 48 -14.62 -3.42 -15.20
CA ILE A 48 -14.95 -4.70 -15.81
C ILE A 48 -14.49 -4.62 -17.27
N ILE A 49 -13.87 -5.70 -17.75
CA ILE A 49 -13.44 -5.84 -19.14
C ILE A 49 -14.20 -6.99 -19.80
N GLU A 50 -14.54 -6.80 -21.07
CA GLU A 50 -15.14 -7.81 -21.94
C GLU A 50 -14.02 -8.55 -22.67
N ILE A 51 -14.14 -9.87 -22.75
CA ILE A 51 -13.23 -10.73 -23.49
C ILE A 51 -14.05 -11.48 -24.53
N GLU A 52 -13.59 -11.37 -25.78
CA GLU A 52 -14.09 -12.12 -26.91
C GLU A 52 -13.05 -13.17 -27.31
N ASN A 53 -13.45 -14.44 -27.35
CA ASN A 53 -12.63 -15.53 -27.83
C ASN A 53 -13.43 -16.41 -28.80
N GLY A 54 -13.29 -16.13 -30.10
CA GLY A 54 -14.12 -16.73 -31.14
C GLY A 54 -15.59 -16.39 -30.91
N SER A 55 -16.41 -17.40 -30.65
CA SER A 55 -17.84 -17.24 -30.36
C SER A 55 -18.15 -16.96 -28.88
N GLN A 56 -17.18 -17.14 -27.98
CA GLN A 56 -17.39 -16.97 -26.54
C GLN A 56 -17.18 -15.52 -26.11
N HIS A 57 -18.12 -15.00 -25.31
CA HIS A 57 -18.08 -13.64 -24.78
C HIS A 57 -18.27 -13.73 -23.27
N PHE A 58 -17.34 -13.17 -22.49
CA PHE A 58 -17.48 -13.11 -21.04
C PHE A 58 -16.87 -11.83 -20.47
N THR A 59 -17.40 -11.39 -19.34
CA THR A 59 -16.88 -10.25 -18.58
C THR A 59 -16.02 -10.74 -17.42
N LYS A 60 -14.97 -9.99 -17.09
CA LYS A 60 -14.20 -10.21 -15.87
C LYS A 60 -13.72 -8.89 -15.26
N SER A 61 -13.36 -8.92 -13.98
CA SER A 61 -12.73 -7.77 -13.32
C SER A 61 -11.44 -7.35 -14.01
N ASN A 62 -11.19 -6.06 -14.07
CA ASN A 62 -9.94 -5.52 -14.61
C ASN A 62 -8.74 -6.04 -13.80
N PRO A 63 -7.74 -6.68 -14.43
CA PRO A 63 -6.54 -7.19 -13.75
C PRO A 63 -5.81 -6.15 -12.90
N ALA A 64 -5.86 -4.87 -13.29
CA ALA A 64 -5.24 -3.78 -12.55
C ALA A 64 -5.78 -3.65 -11.11
N LEU A 65 -7.04 -4.04 -10.86
CA LEU A 65 -7.62 -4.05 -9.50
C LEU A 65 -6.92 -5.07 -8.59
N ALA A 66 -6.53 -6.23 -9.14
CA ALA A 66 -5.80 -7.25 -8.39
C ALA A 66 -4.35 -6.79 -8.12
N ASP A 67 -3.71 -6.13 -9.08
CA ASP A 67 -2.35 -5.61 -8.90
C ASP A 67 -2.30 -4.44 -7.91
N MET A 68 -3.34 -3.58 -7.88
CA MET A 68 -3.50 -2.56 -6.84
C MET A 68 -3.51 -3.16 -5.43
N ASN A 69 -4.18 -4.31 -5.22
CA ASN A 69 -4.18 -4.99 -3.93
C ASN A 69 -2.78 -5.49 -3.53
N LYS A 70 -1.99 -5.99 -4.50
CA LYS A 70 -0.60 -6.40 -4.26
C LYS A 70 0.27 -5.21 -3.88
N ILE A 71 0.16 -4.09 -4.62
CA ILE A 71 0.90 -2.86 -4.31
C ILE A 71 0.54 -2.34 -2.91
N ASN A 72 -0.74 -2.36 -2.54
CA ASN A 72 -1.18 -1.97 -1.20
C ASN A 72 -0.59 -2.86 -0.10
N ALA A 73 -0.58 -4.19 -0.29
CA ALA A 73 0.04 -5.09 0.68
C ALA A 73 1.55 -4.78 0.85
N SER A 74 2.25 -4.52 -0.26
CA SER A 74 3.65 -4.13 -0.23
C SER A 74 3.86 -2.74 0.42
N LEU A 75 2.97 -1.76 0.18
CA LEU A 75 3.00 -0.45 0.85
C LEU A 75 2.82 -0.57 2.36
N ILE A 76 1.90 -1.42 2.81
CA ILE A 76 1.68 -1.68 4.24
C ILE A 76 2.93 -2.33 4.86
N SER A 77 3.50 -3.32 4.18
CA SER A 77 4.70 -4.02 4.65
C SER A 77 5.90 -3.06 4.78
N LEU A 78 6.18 -2.30 3.71
CA LEU A 78 7.26 -1.31 3.70
C LEU A 78 6.99 -0.18 4.70
N GLY A 79 5.74 0.27 4.83
CA GLY A 79 5.36 1.28 5.83
C GLY A 79 5.62 0.82 7.26
N LYS A 80 5.36 -0.46 7.58
CA LYS A 80 5.72 -1.04 8.88
C LYS A 80 7.23 -1.10 9.10
N ASP A 81 7.98 -1.55 8.08
CA ASP A 81 9.45 -1.59 8.11
C ASP A 81 10.08 -0.19 8.24
N MET A 82 9.40 0.85 7.76
CA MET A 82 9.76 2.26 7.94
C MET A 82 9.25 2.88 9.26
N GLY A 83 8.56 2.11 10.11
CA GLY A 83 8.02 2.61 11.39
C GLY A 83 6.82 3.56 11.26
N LEU A 84 6.14 3.59 10.11
CA LEU A 84 4.99 4.46 9.83
C LEU A 84 3.66 3.94 10.43
N SER A 85 3.69 2.89 11.25
CA SER A 85 2.48 2.33 11.86
C SER A 85 1.81 3.35 12.78
N ALA A 86 0.47 3.24 12.90
CA ALA A 86 -0.30 3.94 13.93
C ALA A 86 0.36 3.78 15.32
N PRO A 87 0.17 4.73 16.25
CA PRO A 87 0.71 4.62 17.62
C PRO A 87 0.41 3.25 18.22
N PRO A 88 1.29 2.72 19.09
CA PRO A 88 1.11 1.40 19.69
C PRO A 88 -0.22 1.37 20.44
N GLY A 89 -1.13 0.60 19.87
CA GLY A 89 -2.48 0.36 20.34
C GLY A 89 -3.00 -0.79 19.52
N ILE A 90 -2.81 -2.00 20.03
CA ILE A 90 -3.11 -3.30 19.40
C ILE A 90 -2.04 -3.73 18.37
N ASP A 91 -0.80 -3.82 18.83
CA ASP A 91 -0.03 -5.02 18.54
C ASP A 91 -0.89 -6.23 18.93
N GLY A 92 -1.09 -7.16 18.00
CA GLY A 92 -1.82 -8.42 18.22
C GLY A 92 -1.17 -9.35 19.24
N LYS A 93 -0.34 -8.84 20.16
CA LYS A 93 -0.19 -9.41 21.49
C LYS A 93 -1.30 -8.82 22.36
N GLY A 94 -2.51 -9.36 22.21
CA GLY A 94 -3.40 -9.35 23.36
C GLY A 94 -2.61 -9.94 24.51
N THR A 95 -2.39 -9.18 25.57
CA THR A 95 -2.19 -9.77 26.88
C THR A 95 -3.34 -10.76 27.01
N GLY A 96 -3.03 -12.05 27.07
CA GLY A 96 -4.04 -13.10 27.14
C GLY A 96 -5.04 -12.80 28.26
N TYR A 97 -6.19 -13.49 28.21
CA TYR A 97 -7.24 -13.41 29.23
C TYR A 97 -6.67 -13.19 30.63
N ASP A 98 -7.07 -12.09 31.26
CA ASP A 98 -6.78 -11.85 32.67
C ASP A 98 -7.63 -12.85 33.46
N PRO A 99 -7.05 -13.71 34.32
CA PRO A 99 -7.83 -14.69 35.08
C PRO A 99 -8.92 -14.04 35.96
N ASP A 100 -8.84 -12.74 36.23
CA ASP A 100 -9.86 -11.97 36.94
C ASP A 100 -11.11 -11.64 36.09
N ASP A 101 -11.06 -11.80 34.76
CA ASP A 101 -12.21 -11.63 33.85
C ASP A 101 -13.17 -12.85 33.86
N LEU A 102 -12.84 -13.92 34.61
CA LEU A 102 -13.64 -15.14 34.72
C LEU A 102 -14.53 -15.20 35.98
N LEU A 103 -14.73 -14.07 36.67
CA LEU A 103 -15.62 -13.97 37.84
C LEU A 103 -16.98 -13.35 37.51
#